data_AF-A0AAD6Z990-F1
#
_entry.id   AF-A0AAD6Z990-F1
#
_cell.length_a   1.000
_cell.length_b   1.000
_cell.length_c   1.000
_cell.angle_alpha   90.00
_cell.angle_beta   90.00
_cell.angle_gamma   90.00
#
_symmetry.space_group_name_H-M   'P 1'
#
loop_
_entity.id
_entity.type
_entity.pdbx_description
1 polymer ?
#
loop_
_entity_poly.entity_id
_entity_poly.type
_entity_poly.pdbx_seq_one_letter_code
_entity_poly.pdbx_strand_id
1 'polypeptide(L)'
;MCCAWKAPTNILTFDPLHSKLLAHSGLLISSPDLLCGPEERWEHPEVIYAILAMECRLPHLRGALVAFLDDALETWIRFTAEFTSKGRIASLSAGEQDSAAMLSTNDMNEGTLGADACVAKCRAPRAGLEFINRKLMYKRNNTQAYAAQNLQSRYSGASAADVRTVIEHRVGKDKRNKKRAKEQAEIDKCPVIFDAERFREEESLRVAKVVDMDLQLKWYRS
;
A
#
# COMPACT_ATOMS: atom_id res chain seq x y z
N MET A 1 -26.58 2.19 7.10
CA MET A 1 -25.78 2.91 8.11
C MET A 1 -24.34 2.44 7.97
N CYS A 2 -23.47 3.24 7.38
CA CYS A 2 -22.04 2.92 7.28
C CYS A 2 -21.40 3.20 8.64
N CYS A 3 -20.69 2.23 9.20
CA CYS A 3 -19.86 2.42 10.37
C CYS A 3 -18.82 3.50 10.05
N ALA A 4 -18.97 4.68 10.66
CA ALA A 4 -17.95 5.72 10.61
C ALA A 4 -16.73 5.19 11.38
N TRP A 5 -15.74 4.69 10.66
CA TRP A 5 -14.45 4.37 11.24
C TRP A 5 -13.79 5.70 11.62
N LYS A 6 -13.92 6.12 12.88
CA LYS A 6 -13.18 7.27 13.39
C LYS A 6 -11.74 6.82 13.62
N ALA A 7 -10.84 7.29 12.76
CA ALA A 7 -9.41 7.18 13.01
C ALA A 7 -9.08 7.87 14.36
N PRO A 8 -8.15 7.35 15.17
CA PRO A 8 -7.78 7.96 16.45
C PRO A 8 -7.18 9.36 16.28
N THR A 9 -6.63 9.66 15.10
CA THR A 9 -6.10 10.98 14.76
C THR A 9 -6.53 11.36 13.34
N ASN A 10 -7.09 12.57 13.18
CA ASN A 10 -7.45 13.13 11.89
C ASN A 10 -6.25 13.92 11.35
N ILE A 11 -5.83 13.67 10.12
CA ILE A 11 -4.71 14.41 9.50
C ILE A 11 -4.96 15.93 9.49
N LEU A 12 -6.23 16.35 9.45
CA LEU A 12 -6.61 17.77 9.44
C LEU A 12 -6.22 18.51 10.72
N THR A 13 -5.91 17.80 11.82
CA THR A 13 -5.49 18.40 13.10
C THR A 13 -3.97 18.40 13.29
N PHE A 14 -3.18 18.15 12.23
CA PHE A 14 -1.72 17.98 12.32
C PHE A 14 -0.92 19.29 12.31
N ASP A 15 -1.57 20.45 12.21
CA ASP A 15 -0.90 21.76 12.21
C ASP A 15 0.15 21.95 13.32
N PRO A 16 -0.10 21.57 14.60
CA PRO A 16 0.91 21.67 15.65
C PRO A 16 2.13 20.77 15.42
N LEU A 17 1.93 19.61 14.80
CA LEU A 17 3.02 18.68 14.47
C LEU A 17 3.86 19.23 13.31
N HIS A 18 3.19 19.73 12.26
CA HIS A 18 3.87 20.36 11.12
C HIS A 18 4.71 21.56 11.56
N SER A 19 4.15 22.43 12.42
CA SER A 19 4.88 23.57 12.97
C SER A 19 6.15 23.16 13.73
N LYS A 20 6.08 22.08 14.53
CA LYS A 20 7.26 21.52 15.23
C LYS A 20 8.29 20.96 14.25
N LEU A 21 7.84 20.26 13.21
CA LEU A 21 8.71 19.69 12.19
C LEU A 21 9.47 20.77 11.40
N LEU A 22 8.78 21.84 11.00
CA LEU A 22 9.39 22.98 10.31
C LEU A 22 10.43 23.68 11.22
N ALA A 23 10.07 23.94 12.48
CA ALA A 23 10.97 24.55 13.46
C ALA A 23 12.20 23.66 13.73
N HIS A 24 12.00 22.35 13.87
CA HIS A 24 13.09 21.40 14.08
C HIS A 24 14.02 21.32 12.87
N SER A 25 13.47 21.30 11.65
CA SER A 25 14.28 21.31 10.43
C SER A 25 15.14 22.58 10.33
N GLY A 26 14.58 23.75 10.65
CA GLY A 26 15.36 25.01 10.72
C GLY A 26 16.47 25.00 11.78
N LEU A 27 16.22 24.35 12.92
CA LEU A 27 17.22 24.15 13.97
C LEU A 27 18.38 23.27 13.45
N LEU A 28 18.07 22.19 12.74
CA LEU A 28 19.06 21.27 12.18
C LEU A 28 19.89 21.90 11.05
N ILE A 29 19.28 22.77 10.23
CA ILE A 29 19.99 23.58 9.23
C ILE A 29 20.99 24.53 9.90
N SER A 30 20.56 25.18 11.00
CA SER A 30 21.39 26.14 11.74
C SER A 30 22.51 25.47 12.54
N SER A 31 22.25 24.26 13.05
CA SER A 31 23.14 23.49 13.92
C SER A 31 23.12 22.01 13.54
N PRO A 32 23.76 21.62 12.43
CA PRO A 32 23.75 20.22 11.95
C PRO A 32 24.44 19.25 12.92
N ASP A 33 25.29 19.76 13.82
CA ASP A 33 25.93 18.99 14.89
C ASP A 33 24.95 18.35 15.86
N LEU A 34 23.70 18.84 15.93
CA LEU A 34 22.65 18.21 16.71
C LEU A 34 22.31 16.79 16.22
N LEU A 35 22.54 16.49 14.94
CA LEU A 35 22.42 15.13 14.39
C LEU A 35 23.68 14.29 14.63
N CYS A 36 24.82 14.95 14.85
CA CYS A 36 26.13 14.33 15.05
C CYS A 36 26.50 14.15 16.52
N GLY A 37 25.62 14.53 17.45
CA GLY A 37 25.82 14.42 18.90
C GLY A 37 25.51 13.03 19.46
N PRO A 38 26.05 12.69 20.65
CA PRO A 38 25.75 11.45 21.34
C PRO A 38 24.37 11.54 22.01
N GLU A 39 23.30 11.19 21.31
CA GLU A 39 21.98 10.99 21.93
C GLU A 39 21.37 9.63 21.60
N GLU A 40 20.76 9.03 22.63
CA GLU A 40 20.19 7.68 22.73
C GLU A 40 18.90 7.43 21.90
N ARG A 41 18.64 8.20 20.84
CA ARG A 41 17.30 8.25 20.20
C ARG A 41 17.21 7.84 18.74
N TRP A 42 18.31 7.40 18.14
CA TRP A 42 18.28 6.82 16.80
C TRP A 42 17.65 5.44 16.85
N GLU A 43 16.73 5.15 15.92
CA GLU A 43 16.19 3.78 15.74
C GLU A 43 17.30 2.82 15.27
N HIS A 44 18.24 3.34 14.48
CA HIS A 44 19.40 2.64 13.96
C HIS A 44 20.71 3.39 14.28
N PRO A 45 21.14 3.42 15.55
CA PRO A 45 22.33 4.15 15.97
C PRO A 45 23.61 3.63 15.30
N GLU A 46 23.67 2.35 14.97
CA GLU A 46 24.80 1.71 14.29
C GLU A 46 25.12 2.35 12.93
N VAL A 47 24.07 2.75 12.19
CA VAL A 47 24.22 3.40 10.89
C VAL A 47 24.77 4.81 11.06
N ILE A 48 24.22 5.56 12.01
CA ILE A 48 24.65 6.93 12.30
C ILE A 48 26.10 6.94 12.77
N TYR A 49 26.49 6.06 13.70
CA TYR A 49 27.87 5.97 14.15
C TYR A 49 28.84 5.53 13.06
N ALA A 50 28.43 4.64 12.15
CA ALA A 50 29.25 4.28 11.00
C ALA A 50 29.48 5.48 10.08
N ILE A 51 28.45 6.28 9.81
CA ILE A 51 28.55 7.51 9.01
C ILE A 51 29.47 8.53 9.69
N LEU A 52 29.32 8.76 11.00
CA LEU A 52 30.15 9.67 11.78
C LEU A 52 31.61 9.21 11.84
N ALA A 53 31.88 7.91 11.98
CA ALA A 53 33.23 7.37 11.91
C ALA A 53 33.91 7.59 10.54
N MET A 54 33.12 7.78 9.48
CA MET A 54 33.58 8.11 8.14
C MET A 54 33.64 9.62 7.87
N GLU A 55 33.28 10.49 8.82
CA GLU A 55 33.21 11.95 8.62
C GLU A 55 34.53 12.52 8.08
N CYS A 56 35.68 12.05 8.58
CA CYS A 56 37.01 12.44 8.09
C CYS A 56 37.24 12.14 6.60
N ARG A 57 36.48 11.20 6.01
CA ARG A 57 36.53 10.80 4.60
C ARG A 57 35.38 11.39 3.77
N LEU A 58 34.43 12.06 4.43
CA LEU A 58 33.24 12.66 3.82
C LEU A 58 33.22 14.17 4.07
N PRO A 59 34.14 14.95 3.47
CA PRO A 59 34.28 16.38 3.75
C PRO A 59 33.03 17.20 3.40
N HIS A 60 32.16 16.67 2.56
CA HIS A 60 30.91 17.31 2.13
C HIS A 60 29.68 16.81 2.88
N LEU A 61 29.80 15.86 3.83
CA LEU A 61 28.65 15.29 4.54
C LEU A 61 27.76 16.36 5.17
N ARG A 62 28.38 17.33 5.86
CA ARG A 62 27.68 18.45 6.49
C ARG A 62 26.97 19.34 5.48
N GLY A 63 27.67 19.72 4.42
CA GLY A 63 27.09 20.55 3.36
C GLY A 63 25.94 19.86 2.64
N ALA A 64 26.08 18.57 2.36
CA ALA A 64 25.03 17.76 1.73
C ALA A 64 23.81 17.59 2.64
N LEU A 65 24.02 17.36 3.94
CA LEU A 65 22.95 17.29 4.93
C LEU A 65 22.18 18.61 5.03
N VAL A 66 22.88 19.74 5.10
CA VAL A 66 22.26 21.06 5.15
C VAL A 66 21.47 21.34 3.87
N ALA A 67 22.05 21.10 2.69
CA ALA A 67 21.36 21.29 1.41
C ALA A 67 20.10 20.42 1.30
N PHE A 68 20.20 19.15 1.73
CA PHE A 68 19.04 18.25 1.78
C PHE A 68 17.94 18.78 2.71
N LEU A 69 18.31 19.24 3.91
CA LEU A 69 17.34 19.76 4.88
C LEU A 69 16.70 21.07 4.40
N ASP A 70 17.43 21.92 3.68
CA ASP A 70 16.91 23.17 3.11
C ASP A 70 15.85 22.89 2.03
N ASP A 71 16.18 22.02 1.06
CA ASP A 71 15.24 21.59 0.01
C ASP A 71 14.02 20.85 0.61
N ALA A 72 14.26 20.01 1.62
CA ALA A 72 13.20 19.32 2.34
C ALA A 72 12.31 20.31 3.09
N LEU A 73 12.87 21.32 3.74
CA LEU A 73 12.13 22.35 4.46
C LEU A 73 11.24 23.15 3.50
N GLU A 74 11.76 23.57 2.34
CA GLU A 74 10.95 24.23 1.32
C GLU A 74 9.75 23.37 0.90
N THR A 75 10.03 22.09 0.66
CA THR A 75 9.01 21.10 0.28
C THR A 75 7.95 20.94 1.37
N TRP A 76 8.37 20.83 2.64
CA TRP A 76 7.46 20.74 3.78
C TRP A 76 6.62 22.01 3.96
N ILE A 77 7.18 23.20 3.75
CA ILE A 77 6.41 24.46 3.79
C ILE A 77 5.29 24.42 2.76
N ARG A 78 5.57 23.96 1.55
CA ARG A 78 4.57 23.85 0.49
C ARG A 78 3.50 22.80 0.81
N PHE A 79 3.88 21.63 1.32
CA PHE A 79 2.94 20.56 1.70
C PHE A 79 2.06 20.94 2.90
N THR A 80 2.58 21.73 3.82
CA THR A 80 1.88 22.10 5.06
C THR A 80 1.12 23.42 4.97
N ALA A 81 1.27 24.18 3.89
CA ALA A 81 0.61 25.47 3.69
C ALA A 81 -0.92 25.42 3.89
N GLU A 82 -1.57 24.33 3.44
CA GLU A 82 -3.02 24.16 3.58
C GLU A 82 -3.49 23.93 5.03
N PHE A 83 -2.59 23.43 5.89
CA PHE A 83 -2.84 23.09 7.29
C PHE A 83 -2.63 24.26 8.24
N THR A 84 -1.94 25.31 7.80
CA THR A 84 -1.69 26.50 8.63
C THR A 84 -2.99 27.11 9.14
N SER A 85 -2.92 27.88 10.22
CA SER A 85 -4.06 28.62 10.79
C SER A 85 -4.78 29.57 9.81
N LYS A 86 -4.10 29.96 8.71
CA LYS A 86 -4.66 30.75 7.61
C LYS A 86 -4.97 29.91 6.37
N GLY A 87 -4.68 28.62 6.42
CA GLY A 87 -4.86 27.66 5.36
C GLY A 87 -6.32 27.26 5.18
N ARG A 88 -6.61 26.61 4.06
CA ARG A 88 -7.97 26.19 3.69
C ARG A 88 -8.59 25.23 4.70
N ILE A 89 -7.77 24.40 5.35
CA ILE A 89 -8.22 23.44 6.35
C ILE A 89 -8.70 24.14 7.62
N ALA A 90 -8.05 25.24 8.02
CA ALA A 90 -8.46 26.02 9.19
C ALA A 90 -9.85 26.69 9.02
N SER A 91 -10.33 26.85 7.77
CA SER A 91 -11.67 27.38 7.50
C SER A 91 -12.80 26.35 7.70
N LEU A 92 -12.47 25.06 7.87
CA LEU A 92 -13.45 24.01 8.10
C LEU A 92 -13.99 24.07 9.53
N SER A 93 -15.32 23.98 9.66
CA SER A 93 -15.97 23.80 10.95
C SER A 93 -15.64 22.43 11.56
N ALA A 94 -15.78 22.29 12.88
CA ALA A 94 -15.57 21.00 13.56
C ALA A 94 -16.45 19.87 12.98
N GLY A 95 -17.69 20.18 12.58
CA GLY A 95 -18.58 19.22 11.94
C GLY A 95 -18.14 18.79 10.54
N GLU A 96 -17.53 19.69 9.77
CA GLU A 96 -16.95 19.39 8.46
C GLU A 96 -15.66 18.58 8.59
N GLN A 97 -14.81 18.91 9.57
CA GLN A 97 -13.59 18.13 9.84
C GLN A 97 -13.91 16.69 10.28
N ASP A 98 -14.93 16.50 11.12
CA ASP A 98 -15.43 15.18 11.53
C ASP A 98 -16.04 14.41 10.36
N SER A 99 -16.76 15.10 9.46
CA SER A 99 -17.37 14.48 8.28
C SER A 99 -16.34 14.13 7.21
N ALA A 100 -15.26 14.91 7.11
CA ALA A 100 -14.13 14.71 6.22
C ALA A 100 -12.99 13.92 6.88
N ALA A 101 -13.29 13.10 7.91
CA ALA A 101 -12.30 12.34 8.64
C ALA A 101 -11.38 11.54 7.70
N MET A 102 -10.11 11.97 7.63
CA MET A 102 -9.07 11.31 6.86
C MET A 102 -8.09 10.64 7.83
N LEU A 103 -7.56 9.50 7.40
CA LEU A 103 -6.55 8.78 8.15
C LEU A 103 -5.28 9.62 8.28
N SER A 104 -4.65 9.57 9.45
CA SER A 104 -3.41 10.29 9.75
C SER A 104 -2.22 9.86 8.90
N THR A 105 -2.20 8.61 8.44
CA THR A 105 -1.17 8.09 7.54
C THR A 105 -1.82 7.46 6.32
N ASN A 106 -1.07 7.46 5.21
CA ASN A 106 -1.44 6.77 3.98
C ASN A 106 -1.24 5.24 4.10
N ASP A 107 -0.81 4.70 5.27
CA ASP A 107 -0.42 3.29 5.44
C ASP A 107 -1.53 2.31 5.04
N MET A 108 -2.76 2.59 5.46
CA MET A 108 -3.90 1.73 5.15
C MET A 108 -4.20 1.71 3.65
N ASN A 109 -3.93 2.82 2.98
CA ASN A 109 -4.12 3.03 1.55
C ASN A 109 -2.97 2.38 0.78
N GLU A 110 -1.72 2.62 1.19
CA GLU A 110 -0.50 2.11 0.56
C GLU A 110 -0.37 0.59 0.70
N GLY A 111 -0.59 0.07 1.92
CA GLY A 111 -0.50 -1.36 2.19
C GLY A 111 -1.60 -2.16 1.51
N THR A 112 -2.85 -1.67 1.57
CA THR A 112 -3.99 -2.41 0.98
C THR A 112 -3.99 -2.31 -0.54
N LEU A 113 -3.76 -1.12 -1.13
CA LEU A 113 -3.69 -1.00 -2.59
C LEU A 113 -2.47 -1.73 -3.16
N GLY A 114 -1.31 -1.64 -2.50
CA GLY A 114 -0.09 -2.33 -2.91
C GLY A 114 -0.26 -3.85 -2.87
N ALA A 115 -0.77 -4.39 -1.77
CA ALA A 115 -1.03 -5.83 -1.63
C ALA A 115 -2.11 -6.32 -2.60
N ASP A 116 -3.25 -5.61 -2.70
CA ASP A 116 -4.33 -6.00 -3.59
C ASP A 116 -3.94 -5.91 -5.07
N ALA A 117 -3.20 -4.87 -5.46
CA ALA A 117 -2.69 -4.71 -6.82
C ALA A 117 -1.65 -5.78 -7.14
N CYS A 118 -0.75 -6.10 -6.20
CA CYS A 118 0.24 -7.17 -6.34
C CYS A 118 -0.47 -8.52 -6.52
N VAL A 119 -1.40 -8.88 -5.63
CA VAL A 119 -2.19 -10.12 -5.73
C VAL A 119 -2.99 -10.17 -7.04
N ALA A 120 -3.59 -9.05 -7.46
CA ALA A 120 -4.31 -8.97 -8.73
C ALA A 120 -3.39 -9.15 -9.93
N LYS A 121 -2.17 -8.59 -9.90
CA LYS A 121 -1.14 -8.78 -10.93
C LYS A 121 -0.63 -10.22 -10.97
N CYS A 122 -0.38 -10.85 -9.82
CA CYS A 122 0.01 -12.26 -9.76
C CYS A 122 -1.08 -13.17 -10.36
N ARG A 123 -2.36 -12.89 -10.09
CA ARG A 123 -3.50 -13.67 -10.61
C ARG A 123 -3.85 -13.36 -12.06
N ALA A 124 -3.51 -12.17 -12.55
CA ALA A 124 -3.78 -11.74 -13.92
C ALA A 124 -2.59 -10.92 -14.48
N PRO A 125 -1.46 -11.57 -14.83
CA PRO A 125 -0.23 -10.87 -15.22
C PRO A 125 -0.40 -9.99 -16.47
N ARG A 126 -1.26 -10.44 -17.40
CA ARG A 126 -1.57 -9.74 -18.66
C ARG A 126 -2.55 -8.58 -18.49
N ALA A 127 -3.16 -8.41 -17.32
CA ALA A 127 -4.09 -7.32 -17.07
C ALA A 127 -3.33 -6.00 -16.89
N GLY A 128 -3.77 -4.94 -17.57
CA GLY A 128 -3.25 -3.59 -17.37
C GLY A 128 -3.54 -3.06 -15.97
N LEU A 129 -2.71 -2.12 -15.49
CA LEU A 129 -2.89 -1.50 -14.18
C LEU A 129 -4.24 -0.78 -14.07
N GLU A 130 -4.67 -0.11 -15.14
CA GLU A 130 -5.97 0.56 -15.21
C GLU A 130 -7.15 -0.40 -14.97
N PHE A 131 -7.11 -1.58 -15.59
CA PHE A 131 -8.13 -2.61 -15.40
C PHE A 131 -8.17 -3.13 -13.96
N ILE A 132 -6.99 -3.34 -13.36
CA ILE A 132 -6.86 -3.77 -11.97
C ILE A 132 -7.42 -2.70 -11.03
N ASN A 133 -7.01 -1.44 -11.19
CA ASN A 133 -7.48 -0.32 -10.40
C ASN A 133 -9.00 -0.15 -10.52
N ARG A 134 -9.55 -0.21 -11.73
CA ARG A 134 -11.01 -0.14 -11.96
C ARG A 134 -11.75 -1.24 -11.21
N LYS A 135 -11.23 -2.47 -11.22
CA LYS A 135 -11.85 -3.62 -10.55
C LYS A 135 -11.77 -3.51 -9.02
N LEU A 136 -10.63 -3.06 -8.49
CA LEU A 136 -10.44 -2.83 -7.06
C LEU A 136 -11.36 -1.72 -6.57
N MET A 137 -11.41 -0.58 -7.28
CA MET A 137 -12.32 0.52 -6.96
C MET A 137 -13.79 0.11 -7.05
N TYR A 138 -14.18 -0.65 -8.07
CA TYR A 138 -15.55 -1.17 -8.21
C TYR A 138 -15.98 -2.01 -6.98
N LYS A 139 -15.06 -2.82 -6.44
CA LYS A 139 -15.30 -3.63 -5.24
C LYS A 139 -15.32 -2.77 -3.97
N ARG A 140 -14.29 -1.93 -3.79
CA ARG A 140 -14.09 -1.11 -2.58
C ARG A 140 -15.18 -0.07 -2.40
N ASN A 141 -15.59 0.59 -3.48
CA ASN A 141 -16.65 1.61 -3.45
C ASN A 141 -18.05 1.00 -3.48
N ASN A 142 -18.17 -0.33 -3.43
CA ASN A 142 -19.42 -1.07 -3.57
C ASN A 142 -20.28 -0.57 -4.74
N THR A 143 -19.63 -0.27 -5.87
CA THR A 143 -20.27 0.34 -7.03
C THR A 143 -21.38 -0.54 -7.58
N GLN A 144 -21.31 -1.86 -7.36
CA GLN A 144 -22.38 -2.80 -7.69
C GLN A 144 -23.68 -2.51 -6.93
N ALA A 145 -23.62 -2.26 -5.61
CA ALA A 145 -24.81 -1.96 -4.82
C ALA A 145 -25.37 -0.59 -5.18
N TYR A 146 -24.51 0.41 -5.37
CA TYR A 146 -24.92 1.73 -5.84
C TYR A 146 -25.63 1.66 -7.21
N ALA A 147 -25.03 0.93 -8.16
CA ALA A 147 -25.60 0.67 -9.47
C ALA A 147 -26.96 -0.04 -9.36
N ALA A 148 -27.08 -1.09 -8.55
CA ALA A 148 -28.34 -1.80 -8.37
C ALA A 148 -29.45 -0.91 -7.77
N GLN A 149 -29.12 -0.08 -6.78
CA GLN A 149 -30.06 0.80 -6.10
C GLN A 149 -30.50 1.99 -6.97
N ASN A 150 -29.59 2.55 -7.78
CA ASN A 150 -29.84 3.81 -8.49
C ASN A 150 -30.11 3.62 -10.00
N LEU A 151 -29.68 2.54 -10.63
CA LEU A 151 -29.97 2.28 -12.06
C LEU A 151 -31.37 1.69 -12.26
N GLN A 152 -31.94 0.96 -11.30
CA GLN A 152 -33.32 0.49 -11.38
C GLN A 152 -34.32 1.65 -11.48
N SER A 153 -34.02 2.80 -10.87
CA SER A 153 -34.83 4.02 -10.95
C SER A 153 -34.73 4.75 -12.30
N ARG A 154 -33.64 4.57 -13.06
CA ARG A 154 -33.41 5.28 -14.34
C ARG A 154 -33.73 4.45 -15.59
N TYR A 155 -33.89 3.12 -15.45
CA TYR A 155 -34.12 2.18 -16.56
C TYR A 155 -35.48 1.47 -16.47
N SER A 156 -36.55 2.17 -16.07
CA SER A 156 -37.92 1.65 -16.15
C SER A 156 -38.43 1.47 -17.60
N GLY A 157 -37.61 1.79 -18.61
CA GLY A 157 -37.91 1.62 -20.04
C GLY A 157 -36.95 0.70 -20.79
N ALA A 158 -36.23 -0.21 -20.12
CA ALA A 158 -35.34 -1.16 -20.82
C ALA A 158 -36.15 -2.06 -21.76
N SER A 159 -35.75 -2.15 -23.02
CA SER A 159 -36.45 -2.96 -24.01
C SER A 159 -36.29 -4.45 -23.68
N ALA A 160 -37.24 -5.28 -24.09
CA ALA A 160 -37.18 -6.74 -23.87
C ALA A 160 -35.88 -7.39 -24.42
N ALA A 161 -35.22 -6.76 -25.39
CA ALA A 161 -33.94 -7.20 -25.93
C ALA A 161 -32.79 -7.03 -24.92
N ASP A 162 -32.77 -5.95 -24.15
CA ASP A 162 -31.72 -5.66 -23.15
C ASP A 162 -31.83 -6.60 -21.94
N VAL A 163 -33.06 -6.93 -21.56
CA VAL A 163 -33.32 -7.92 -20.49
C VAL A 163 -32.84 -9.30 -20.94
N ARG A 164 -33.06 -9.66 -22.21
CA ARG A 164 -32.65 -10.95 -22.78
C ARG A 164 -31.13 -11.11 -22.86
N THR A 165 -30.39 -10.08 -23.31
CA THR A 165 -28.92 -10.11 -23.31
C THR A 165 -28.33 -10.22 -21.90
N VAL A 166 -28.92 -9.54 -20.91
CA VAL A 166 -28.47 -9.65 -19.51
C VAL A 166 -28.73 -11.05 -18.95
N ILE A 167 -29.89 -11.64 -19.25
CA ILE A 167 -30.21 -13.03 -18.86
C ILE A 167 -29.25 -14.02 -19.52
N GLU A 168 -29.01 -13.89 -20.83
CA GLU A 168 -28.07 -14.75 -21.57
C GLU A 168 -26.64 -14.64 -21.04
N HIS A 169 -26.19 -13.42 -20.71
CA HIS A 169 -24.88 -13.21 -20.10
C HIS A 169 -24.78 -13.82 -18.69
N ARG A 170 -25.85 -13.77 -17.89
CA ARG A 170 -25.92 -14.44 -16.57
C ARG A 170 -25.86 -15.96 -16.70
N VAL A 171 -26.65 -16.54 -17.60
CA VAL A 171 -26.65 -18.00 -17.88
C VAL A 171 -25.27 -18.46 -18.37
N GLY A 172 -24.61 -17.68 -19.23
CA GLY A 172 -23.24 -17.95 -19.68
C GLY A 172 -22.20 -17.89 -18.54
N LYS A 173 -22.41 -17.03 -17.54
CA LYS A 173 -21.56 -16.92 -16.36
C LYS A 173 -21.73 -18.11 -15.42
N ASP A 174 -22.96 -18.58 -15.22
CA ASP A 174 -23.26 -19.76 -14.39
C ASP A 174 -22.67 -21.04 -14.97
N LYS A 175 -22.71 -21.22 -16.29
CA LYS A 175 -22.05 -22.34 -16.98
C LYS A 175 -20.53 -22.33 -16.75
N ARG A 176 -19.89 -21.15 -16.85
CA ARG A 176 -18.44 -21.00 -16.60
C ARG A 176 -18.08 -21.24 -15.13
N ASN A 177 -18.90 -20.76 -14.20
CA ASN A 177 -18.69 -20.99 -12.76
C ASN A 177 -18.82 -22.47 -12.40
N LYS A 178 -19.82 -23.17 -12.93
CA LYS A 178 -19.95 -24.64 -12.76
C LYS A 178 -18.75 -25.40 -13.32
N LYS A 179 -18.23 -24.99 -14.48
CA LYS A 179 -17.02 -25.58 -15.07
C LYS A 179 -15.80 -25.39 -14.15
N ARG A 180 -15.57 -24.16 -13.66
CA ARG A 180 -14.48 -23.85 -12.73
C ARG A 180 -14.60 -24.58 -11.40
N ALA A 181 -15.81 -24.71 -10.85
CA ALA A 181 -16.03 -25.46 -9.62
C ALA A 181 -15.71 -26.96 -9.81
N LYS A 182 -16.04 -27.53 -10.97
CA LYS A 182 -15.68 -28.90 -11.31
C LYS A 182 -14.16 -29.08 -11.49
N GLU A 183 -13.50 -28.15 -12.17
CA GLU A 183 -12.04 -28.14 -12.31
C GLU A 183 -11.33 -28.02 -10.96
N GLN A 184 -11.81 -27.13 -10.07
CA GLN A 184 -11.26 -27.00 -8.72
C GLN A 184 -11.47 -28.29 -7.89
N ALA A 185 -12.65 -28.91 -7.97
CA ALA A 185 -12.90 -30.17 -7.30
C ALA A 185 -12.04 -31.34 -7.81
N GLU A 186 -11.54 -31.29 -9.05
CA GLU A 186 -10.54 -32.24 -9.55
C GLU A 186 -9.13 -31.91 -9.07
N ILE A 187 -8.77 -30.62 -8.99
CA ILE A 187 -7.49 -30.16 -8.40
C ILE A 187 -7.40 -30.55 -6.92
N ASP A 188 -8.49 -30.39 -6.16
CA ASP A 188 -8.55 -30.72 -4.73
C ASP A 188 -8.41 -32.24 -4.49
N LYS A 189 -8.64 -33.08 -5.50
CA LYS A 189 -8.38 -34.54 -5.46
C LYS A 189 -6.93 -34.88 -5.76
N CYS A 190 -6.14 -33.98 -6.35
CA CYS A 190 -4.72 -34.24 -6.58
C CYS A 190 -3.99 -34.29 -5.24
N PRO A 191 -3.20 -35.34 -4.97
CA PRO A 191 -2.38 -35.39 -3.75
C PRO A 191 -1.42 -34.21 -3.75
N VAL A 192 -1.29 -33.57 -2.59
CA VAL A 192 -0.37 -32.45 -2.39
C VAL A 192 1.06 -32.94 -2.64
N ILE A 193 1.65 -32.54 -3.77
CA ILE A 193 3.02 -32.92 -4.17
C ILE A 193 4.06 -32.26 -3.25
N PHE A 194 3.70 -31.13 -2.62
CA PHE A 194 4.59 -30.34 -1.80
C PHE A 194 3.91 -29.99 -0.46
N ASP A 195 4.19 -30.80 0.55
CA ASP A 195 3.72 -30.57 1.90
C ASP A 195 4.72 -29.66 2.63
N ALA A 196 4.32 -28.41 2.89
CA ALA A 196 5.16 -27.44 3.60
C ALA A 196 5.43 -27.87 5.06
N GLU A 197 4.58 -28.73 5.63
CA GLU A 197 4.79 -29.27 6.98
C GLU A 197 6.01 -30.18 7.05
N ARG A 198 6.37 -30.81 5.93
CA ARG A 198 7.52 -31.70 5.80
C ARG A 198 8.87 -31.01 6.03
N PHE A 199 8.93 -29.68 5.99
CA PHE A 199 10.15 -28.87 6.11
C PHE A 199 10.23 -28.05 7.40
N ARG A 200 9.35 -28.30 8.37
CA ARG A 200 9.36 -27.60 9.67
C ARG A 200 10.57 -27.99 10.54
N GLU A 201 11.05 -29.22 10.40
CA GLU A 201 12.15 -29.75 11.22
C GLU A 201 13.48 -29.65 10.48
N GLU A 202 14.52 -29.12 11.13
CA GLU A 202 15.83 -28.87 10.51
C GLU A 202 16.47 -30.13 9.90
N GLU A 203 16.20 -31.30 10.49
CA GLU A 203 16.65 -32.61 10.01
C GLU A 203 16.09 -32.95 8.62
N SER A 204 14.83 -32.59 8.36
CA SER A 204 14.13 -32.86 7.10
C SER A 204 14.67 -32.05 5.92
N LEU A 205 15.18 -30.84 6.19
CA LEU A 205 15.86 -29.98 5.22
C LEU A 205 17.22 -30.55 4.82
N ARG A 206 17.94 -31.23 5.74
CA ARG A 206 19.25 -31.83 5.46
C ARG A 206 19.18 -33.07 4.58
N VAL A 207 18.04 -33.77 4.57
CA VAL A 207 17.82 -35.00 3.80
C VAL A 207 17.10 -34.74 2.46
N ALA A 208 16.54 -33.54 2.27
CA ALA A 208 15.84 -33.17 1.06
C ALA A 208 16.78 -33.03 -0.15
N LYS A 209 16.96 -34.11 -0.91
CA LYS A 209 17.66 -34.10 -2.19
C LYS A 209 16.72 -33.63 -3.29
N VAL A 210 16.96 -32.42 -3.80
CA VAL A 210 16.32 -31.92 -5.02
C VAL A 210 17.09 -32.48 -6.21
N VAL A 211 16.57 -33.56 -6.80
CA VAL A 211 17.19 -34.27 -7.93
C VAL A 211 17.55 -33.33 -9.09
N ASP A 212 16.74 -32.28 -9.31
CA ASP A 212 16.96 -31.30 -10.37
C ASP A 212 18.15 -30.35 -10.10
N MET A 213 18.50 -30.14 -8.83
CA MET A 213 19.60 -29.25 -8.43
C MET A 213 20.97 -29.93 -8.63
N ASP A 214 21.03 -31.25 -8.41
CA ASP A 214 22.23 -32.06 -8.70
C ASP A 214 22.50 -32.12 -10.22
N LEU A 215 21.45 -32.17 -11.05
CA LEU A 215 21.54 -32.10 -12.50
C LEU A 215 22.13 -30.76 -12.97
N GLN A 216 21.69 -29.64 -12.38
CA GLN A 216 22.25 -28.31 -12.66
C GLN A 216 23.72 -28.19 -12.25
N LEU A 217 24.10 -28.70 -11.08
CA LEU A 217 25.50 -28.67 -10.62
C LEU A 217 26.40 -29.55 -11.48
N LYS A 218 25.89 -30.66 -12.02
CA LYS A 218 26.62 -31.54 -12.93
C LYS A 218 26.89 -30.87 -14.28
N TRP A 219 25.92 -30.09 -14.79
CA TRP A 219 26.12 -29.28 -16.00
C TRP A 219 27.17 -28.20 -15.82
N TYR A 220 27.24 -27.56 -14.65
CA TYR A 220 28.22 -26.51 -14.39
C TYR A 220 29.65 -27.00 -14.18
N ARG A 221 29.83 -28.29 -13.87
CA ARG A 221 31.14 -28.93 -13.64
C ARG A 221 31.67 -29.69 -14.86
N SER A 222 30.92 -29.71 -15.96
CA SER A 222 31.29 -30.33 -17.24
C SER A 222 31.80 -29.26 -18.19
#